data_AF-A0AAW0BQD8-F1
#
_entry.id   AF-A0AAW0BQD8-F1
#
_cell.length_a   1.000
_cell.length_b   1.000
_cell.length_c   1.000
_cell.angle_alpha   90.00
_cell.angle_beta   90.00
_cell.angle_gamma   90.00
#
_symmetry.space_group_name_H-M   'P 1'
#
loop_
_entity.id
_entity.type
_entity.pdbx_description
1 polymer ?
#
loop_
_entity_poly.entity_id
_entity_poly.type
_entity_poly.pdbx_seq_one_letter_code
_entity_poly.pdbx_strand_id
1 'polypeptide(L)'
;IGCGTFKTAHRGWITLHHLRDAGLGTTKNELVVVKRTFRDLSKKSGGQTVYTRYSSPEEHKIILKEANNLYWATAKMGAHDNHVPRYPDFHVPTL
;
A
#
# COMPACT_ATOMS: atom_id res chain seq x y z
N ILE A 1 -8.24 -0.64 11.58
CA ILE A 1 -7.62 -1.59 10.64
C ILE A 1 -8.51 -1.64 9.41
N GLY A 2 -7.97 -1.37 8.22
CA GLY A 2 -8.71 -1.53 6.97
C GLY A 2 -8.57 -2.96 6.45
N CYS A 3 -9.64 -3.53 5.91
CA CYS A 3 -9.62 -4.84 5.27
C CYS A 3 -10.10 -4.69 3.83
N GLY A 4 -9.26 -5.05 2.87
CA GLY A 4 -9.63 -5.18 1.46
C GLY A 4 -9.73 -6.65 1.07
N THR A 5 -10.09 -6.91 -0.18
CA THR A 5 -10.30 -8.26 -0.71
C THR A 5 -9.07 -9.18 -0.61
N PHE A 6 -7.86 -8.62 -0.66
CA PHE A 6 -6.61 -9.38 -0.72
C PHE A 6 -5.57 -8.99 0.35
N LYS A 7 -5.81 -7.88 1.06
CA LYS A 7 -4.82 -7.25 1.94
C LYS A 7 -5.51 -6.61 3.14
N THR A 8 -4.84 -6.68 4.28
CA THR A 8 -5.15 -5.84 5.45
C THR A 8 -4.26 -4.61 5.46
N ALA A 9 -4.74 -3.53 6.06
CA ALA A 9 -4.05 -2.26 6.17
C ALA A 9 -4.10 -1.76 7.62
N HIS A 10 -2.93 -1.50 8.20
CA HIS A 10 -2.78 -1.05 9.56
C HIS A 10 -2.03 0.28 9.55
N ARG A 11 -2.58 1.30 10.20
CA ARG A 11 -1.86 2.56 10.42
C ARG A 11 -0.82 2.33 11.52
N GLY A 12 0.35 2.92 11.34
CA GLY A 12 1.44 2.87 12.32
C GLY A 12 2.36 4.05 12.15
N TRP A 13 3.31 4.18 13.07
CA TRP A 13 4.31 5.24 13.04
C TRP A 13 5.70 4.62 12.91
N ILE A 14 6.54 5.20 12.07
CA ILE A 14 7.95 4.87 12.04
C ILE A 14 8.62 5.60 13.21
N THR A 15 9.16 4.81 14.13
CA THR A 15 9.83 5.32 15.34
C THR A 15 11.34 5.47 15.15
N LEU A 16 11.92 4.74 14.19
CA LEU A 16 13.33 4.82 13.84
C LEU A 16 13.55 5.88 12.76
N HIS A 17 14.41 6.84 13.04
CA HIS A 17 14.78 7.88 12.09
C HIS A 17 15.99 7.42 11.28
N HIS A 18 15.94 7.59 9.97
CA HIS A 18 17.08 7.27 9.11
C HIS A 18 18.19 8.31 9.31
N LEU A 19 19.45 7.88 9.22
CA LEU A 19 20.63 8.77 9.37
C LEU A 19 20.84 9.73 8.19
N ARG A 20 20.13 9.52 7.08
CA ARG A 20 20.21 10.35 5.86
C ARG A 20 18.85 10.96 5.57
N ASP A 21 18.86 12.22 5.13
CA ASP A 21 17.68 13.07 4.85
C ASP A 21 16.84 12.64 3.63
N ALA A 22 16.87 11.36 3.22
CA ALA A 22 16.11 10.88 2.08
C ALA A 22 15.48 9.50 2.35
N GLY A 23 14.19 9.39 2.04
CA GLY A 23 13.43 8.14 2.11
C GLY A 23 12.42 8.06 3.25
N LEU A 24 11.91 6.84 3.46
CA LEU A 24 10.95 6.51 4.50
C LEU A 24 11.63 6.60 5.89
N GLY A 25 10.99 7.26 6.86
CA GLY A 25 11.57 7.47 8.18
C GLY A 25 12.53 8.66 8.27
N THR A 26 12.47 9.59 7.29
CA THR A 26 13.19 10.88 7.36
C THR A 26 12.56 11.81 8.39
N THR A 27 11.25 11.73 8.58
CA THR A 27 10.55 12.49 9.60
C THR A 27 10.36 11.62 10.84
N LYS A 28 10.64 12.18 12.03
CA LYS A 28 10.33 11.50 13.29
C LYS A 28 8.83 11.26 13.40
N ASN A 29 8.44 10.04 13.78
CA ASN A 29 7.03 9.63 13.88
C ASN A 29 6.27 9.78 12.55
N GLU A 30 6.91 9.49 11.43
CA GLU A 30 6.25 9.48 10.13
C GLU A 30 5.08 8.48 10.13
N LEU A 31 3.89 8.98 9.79
CA LEU A 31 2.69 8.16 9.70
C LEU A 31 2.76 7.29 8.45
N VAL A 32 2.65 5.97 8.65
CA VAL A 32 2.67 5.00 7.56
C VAL A 32 1.49 4.05 7.63
N VAL A 33 1.24 3.38 6.50
CA VAL A 33 0.26 2.30 6.40
C VAL A 33 0.98 1.01 6.06
N VAL A 34 1.01 0.10 7.03
CA VAL A 34 1.52 -1.26 6.85
C VAL A 34 0.44 -2.09 6.19
N LYS A 35 0.71 -2.59 4.99
CA LYS A 35 -0.18 -3.49 4.26
C LYS A 35 0.33 -4.92 4.36
N ARG A 36 -0.58 -5.87 4.58
CA ARG A 36 -0.23 -7.29 4.63
C ARG A 36 -1.15 -8.12 3.76
N THR A 37 -0.56 -8.92 2.88
CA THR A 37 -1.27 -9.82 1.98
C THR A 37 -1.71 -11.09 2.70
N PHE A 38 -2.86 -11.60 2.29
CA PHE A 38 -3.35 -12.92 2.70
C PHE A 38 -3.86 -13.67 1.46
N ARG A 39 -3.92 -15.00 1.56
CA ARG A 39 -4.54 -15.83 0.53
C ARG A 39 -5.81 -16.46 1.07
N ASP A 40 -6.82 -16.49 0.22
CA ASP A 40 -8.03 -17.25 0.45
C ASP A 40 -7.75 -18.73 0.08
N LEU A 41 -7.92 -19.62 1.06
CA LEU A 41 -7.83 -21.07 0.86
C LEU A 41 -9.20 -21.75 0.80
N SER A 42 -10.29 -20.98 0.72
CA SER A 42 -11.61 -21.57 0.47
C SER A 42 -11.58 -22.32 -0.86
N LYS A 43 -11.49 -23.65 -0.76
CA LYS A 43 -11.83 -24.51 -1.87
C LYS A 43 -13.33 -24.32 -2.12
N LYS A 44 -13.73 -24.35 -3.40
CA LYS A 44 -15.07 -24.04 -3.95
C LYS A 44 -16.28 -24.79 -3.35
N SER A 45 -16.22 -25.36 -2.14
CA SER A 45 -17.28 -26.11 -1.48
C SER A 45 -17.77 -25.38 -0.24
N GLY A 46 -18.68 -24.41 -0.42
CA GLY A 46 -19.79 -24.07 0.48
C GLY A 46 -19.59 -23.83 1.99
N GLY A 47 -18.37 -23.88 2.53
CA GLY A 47 -18.14 -23.86 3.98
C GLY A 47 -16.87 -23.12 4.35
N GLN A 48 -17.06 -21.97 5.00
CA GLN A 48 -16.10 -21.12 5.70
C GLN A 48 -14.87 -20.65 4.90
N THR A 49 -14.77 -19.34 4.68
CA THR A 49 -13.58 -18.71 4.13
C THR A 49 -12.42 -18.81 5.10
N VAL A 50 -11.39 -19.58 4.75
CA VAL A 50 -10.16 -19.70 5.54
C VAL A 50 -9.09 -18.82 4.91
N TYR A 51 -8.79 -17.70 5.57
CA TYR A 51 -7.67 -16.85 5.19
C TYR A 51 -6.37 -17.37 5.83
N THR A 52 -5.31 -17.48 5.05
CA THR A 52 -3.98 -17.80 5.58
C THR A 52 -2.92 -16.85 5.06
N ARG A 53 -1.75 -16.92 5.70
CA ARG A 53 -0.57 -16.13 5.34
C ARG A 53 0.26 -16.87 4.30
N TYR A 54 0.93 -16.09 3.46
CA TYR A 54 1.99 -16.59 2.61
C TYR A 54 3.20 -16.97 3.47
N SER A 55 4.02 -17.91 2.98
CA SER A 55 5.34 -18.11 3.55
C SER A 55 6.21 -16.86 3.30
N SER A 56 7.23 -16.62 4.14
CA SER A 56 8.09 -15.43 4.00
C SER A 56 8.68 -15.27 2.58
N PRO A 57 9.18 -16.31 1.91
CA PRO A 57 9.71 -16.17 0.54
C PRO A 57 8.63 -15.80 -0.49
N GLU A 58 7.42 -16.34 -0.35
CA GLU A 58 6.30 -16.03 -1.23
C GLU A 58 5.78 -14.60 -0.99
N GLU A 59 5.63 -14.21 0.28
CA GLU A 59 5.20 -12.87 0.69
C GLU A 59 6.18 -11.82 0.12
N HIS A 60 7.49 -12.08 0.19
CA HIS A 60 8.51 -11.21 -0.39
C HIS A 60 8.36 -11.04 -1.91
N LYS A 61 8.17 -12.13 -2.66
CA LYS A 61 7.93 -12.07 -4.11
C LYS A 61 6.70 -11.24 -4.46
N ILE A 62 5.63 -11.40 -3.70
CA ILE A 62 4.37 -10.66 -3.90
C ILE A 62 4.56 -9.17 -3.60
N ILE A 63 5.26 -8.83 -2.51
CA ILE A 63 5.55 -7.44 -2.14
C ILE A 63 6.38 -6.75 -3.23
N LEU A 64 7.43 -7.42 -3.75
CA LEU A 64 8.24 -6.86 -4.83
C LEU A 64 7.43 -6.65 -6.11
N LYS A 65 6.57 -7.61 -6.47
CA LYS A 65 5.68 -7.46 -7.63
C LYS A 65 4.73 -6.29 -7.47
N GLU A 66 4.15 -6.11 -6.29
CA GLU A 66 3.28 -4.96 -5.99
C GLU A 66 4.04 -3.65 -6.09
N ALA A 67 5.24 -3.56 -5.51
CA ALA A 67 6.08 -2.37 -5.56
C ALA A 67 6.40 -1.97 -7.01
N ASN A 68 6.74 -2.95 -7.85
CA ASN A 68 6.96 -2.72 -9.28
C ASN A 68 5.70 -2.23 -9.99
N ASN A 69 4.54 -2.84 -9.73
CA ASN A 69 3.27 -2.39 -10.31
C ASN A 69 2.94 -0.96 -9.92
N LEU A 70 3.14 -0.60 -8.64
CA LEU A 70 2.92 0.76 -8.15
C LEU A 70 3.88 1.75 -8.81
N TYR A 71 5.16 1.40 -8.92
CA TYR A 71 6.16 2.20 -9.63
C TYR A 71 5.76 2.47 -11.09
N TRP A 72 5.33 1.43 -11.81
CA TRP A 72 4.89 1.60 -13.19
C TRP A 72 3.60 2.41 -13.31
N ALA A 73 2.67 2.24 -12.36
CA ALA A 73 1.45 3.03 -12.32
C ALA A 73 1.75 4.51 -12.07
N THR A 74 2.62 4.84 -11.10
CA THR A 74 3.03 6.24 -10.84
C THR A 74 3.81 6.82 -12.00
N ALA A 75 4.71 6.07 -12.64
CA ALA A 75 5.42 6.53 -13.83
C ALA A 75 4.46 6.88 -14.98
N LYS A 76 3.43 6.05 -15.21
CA LYS A 76 2.40 6.33 -16.23
C LYS A 76 1.51 7.50 -15.86
N MET A 77 1.12 7.64 -14.59
CA MET A 77 0.32 8.78 -14.13
C MET A 77 1.11 10.09 -14.23
N GLY A 78 2.38 10.11 -13.84
CA GLY A 78 3.24 11.29 -14.00
C GLY A 78 3.47 11.68 -15.47
N ALA A 79 3.46 10.70 -16.39
CA ALA A 79 3.49 10.98 -17.82
C ALA A 79 2.16 11.55 -18.34
N HIS A 80 1.03 11.16 -17.74
CA HIS A 80 -0.29 11.70 -18.05
C HIS A 80 -0.47 13.12 -17.49
N ASP A 81 0.04 13.42 -16.29
CA ASP A 81 -0.03 14.74 -15.65
C ASP A 81 0.72 15.84 -16.42
N ASN A 82 1.65 15.47 -17.32
CA ASN A 82 2.29 16.41 -18.26
C ASN A 82 1.38 16.77 -19.47
N HIS A 83 0.17 16.18 -19.57
CA HIS A 83 -0.76 16.38 -20.68
C HIS A 83 -2.20 16.73 -20.25
N VAL A 84 -2.48 16.91 -18.95
CA VAL A 84 -3.81 17.30 -18.46
C VAL A 84 -3.76 18.72 -17.91
N PRO A 85 -4.64 19.65 -18.35
CA PRO A 85 -4.81 20.93 -17.68
C PRO A 85 -5.23 20.67 -16.24
N ARG A 86 -4.46 21.19 -15.27
CA ARG A 86 -4.81 21.13 -13.85
C ARG A 86 -6.19 21.77 -13.67
N TYR A 87 -7.21 20.97 -13.34
CA TYR A 87 -8.45 21.52 -12.83
C TYR A 87 -8.17 22.12 -11.44
N PRO A 88 -8.71 23.31 -11.13
CA PRO A 88 -8.45 23.98 -9.88
C PRO A 88 -9.02 23.17 -8.71
N ASP A 89 -8.26 23.12 -7.62
CA ASP A 89 -8.53 22.35 -6.42
C ASP A 89 -9.94 22.58 -5.87
N PHE A 90 -10.66 21.49 -5.62
CA PHE A 90 -11.91 21.55 -4.85
C PHE A 90 -11.57 21.88 -3.39
N HIS A 91 -11.89 23.12 -2.98
CA HIS A 91 -11.98 23.49 -1.58
C HIS A 91 -13.02 22.62 -0.87
N VAL A 92 -12.59 21.80 0.10
CA VAL A 92 -13.49 21.15 1.04
C VAL A 92 -13.64 22.07 2.25
N PRO A 93 -14.84 22.60 2.56
CA PRO A 93 -15.03 23.42 3.75
C PRO A 93 -15.03 22.52 4.99
N THR A 94 -14.11 22.79 5.92
CA THR A 94 -14.14 22.24 7.28
C THR A 94 -15.27 22.90 8.07
N LEU A 95 -16.13 22.09 8.68
CA LEU A 95 -17.07 22.48 9.74
C LEU A 95 -16.33 22.85 11.03
#